data_AF-A0A1A0JXA0-F1
#
_entry.id   AF-A0A1A0JXA0-F1
#
_cell.length_a   1.000
_cell.length_b   1.000
_cell.length_c   1.000
_cell.angle_alpha   90.00
_cell.angle_beta   90.00
_cell.angle_gamma   90.00
#
_symmetry.space_group_name_H-M   'P 1'
#
loop_
_entity.id
_entity.type
_entity.pdbx_description
1 polymer ?
#
loop_
_entity_poly.entity_id
_entity_poly.type
_entity_poly.pdbx_seq_one_letter_code
_entity_poly.pdbx_strand_id
1 'polypeptide(L)'
;MASSTTPAAWEQPASWEDAESWDEAIFSDENNQDFLDELVDLDDEDVVESVRDACLLAAGNNANNVEISNGYAAATIAAIWSGAPFFAGEIVSAYPFVRELVGSSDEQLTEAAAELLGELDVDFDLDPFLEALS
;
A
#
# COMPACT_ATOMS: atom_id res chain seq x y z
N MET A 1 -5.00 5.73 -36.62
CA MET A 1 -4.40 4.79 -35.66
C MET A 1 -4.92 5.21 -34.31
N ALA A 2 -5.77 4.39 -33.70
CA ALA A 2 -6.37 4.73 -32.42
C ALA A 2 -5.27 4.64 -31.37
N SER A 3 -4.82 5.79 -30.87
CA SER A 3 -4.08 5.84 -29.62
C SER A 3 -5.07 5.48 -28.53
N SER A 4 -5.06 4.22 -28.11
CA SER A 4 -5.65 3.84 -26.84
C SER A 4 -4.88 4.60 -25.77
N THR A 5 -5.48 5.66 -25.25
CA THR A 5 -5.01 6.26 -24.00
C THR A 5 -5.41 5.25 -22.92
N THR A 6 -4.47 4.37 -22.60
CA THR A 6 -4.47 3.68 -21.31
C THR A 6 -4.64 4.78 -20.25
N PRO A 7 -5.56 4.63 -19.26
CA PRO A 7 -5.54 5.54 -18.11
C PRO A 7 -4.12 5.56 -17.56
N ALA A 8 -3.61 6.73 -17.19
CA ALA A 8 -2.22 6.95 -16.82
C ALA A 8 -1.70 5.78 -15.99
N ALA A 9 -0.93 4.90 -16.64
CA ALA A 9 -0.26 3.82 -15.95
C ALA A 9 0.67 4.54 -14.99
N TRP A 10 0.44 4.36 -13.70
CA TRP A 10 1.33 4.85 -12.67
C TRP A 10 2.76 4.44 -13.12
N GLU A 11 3.66 5.42 -13.31
CA GLU A 11 5.00 5.14 -13.83
C GLU A 11 5.87 4.67 -12.67
N GLN A 12 6.51 3.50 -12.80
CA GLN A 12 7.40 2.97 -11.77
C GLN A 12 8.51 4.00 -11.46
N PRO A 13 8.65 4.48 -10.22
CA PRO A 13 9.74 5.37 -9.87
C PRO A 13 11.06 4.58 -9.93
N ALA A 14 12.14 5.27 -10.32
CA ALA A 14 13.45 4.65 -10.50
C ALA A 14 14.01 4.03 -9.20
N SER A 15 13.49 4.44 -8.03
CA SER A 15 13.83 3.85 -6.73
C SER A 15 13.46 2.37 -6.61
N TRP A 16 12.59 1.86 -7.49
CA TRP A 16 12.13 0.47 -7.44
C TRP A 16 13.02 -0.49 -8.25
N GLU A 17 13.95 0.02 -9.05
CA GLU A 17 14.89 -0.82 -9.82
C GLU A 17 15.86 -1.61 -8.93
N ASP A 18 16.11 -1.14 -7.71
CA ASP A 18 16.98 -1.78 -6.72
C ASP A 18 16.21 -2.54 -5.61
N ALA A 19 14.88 -2.43 -5.57
CA ALA A 19 14.06 -3.05 -4.52
C ALA A 19 13.89 -4.55 -4.75
N GLU A 20 14.07 -5.36 -3.70
CA GLU A 20 14.00 -6.82 -3.80
C GLU A 20 12.57 -7.37 -3.58
N SER A 21 11.64 -6.55 -3.10
CA SER A 21 10.24 -6.92 -2.88
C SER A 21 9.28 -5.75 -3.09
N TRP A 22 8.00 -6.07 -3.29
CA TRP A 22 6.93 -5.07 -3.39
C TRP A 22 6.88 -4.13 -2.18
N ASP A 23 6.89 -4.71 -0.98
CA ASP A 23 6.76 -3.94 0.26
C ASP A 23 7.98 -3.04 0.51
N GLU A 24 9.17 -3.45 0.08
CA GLU A 24 10.36 -2.59 0.13
C GLU A 24 10.26 -1.44 -0.87
N ALA A 25 9.86 -1.72 -2.10
CA ALA A 25 9.67 -0.72 -3.15
C ALA A 25 8.64 0.33 -2.74
N ILE A 26 7.46 -0.13 -2.29
CA ILE A 26 6.34 0.76 -1.97
C ILE A 26 6.66 1.60 -0.73
N PHE A 27 7.19 1.01 0.34
CA PHE A 27 7.43 1.80 1.54
C PHE A 27 8.63 2.73 1.40
N SER A 28 9.60 2.45 0.52
CA SER A 28 10.76 3.34 0.28
C SER A 28 10.43 4.53 -0.62
N ASP A 29 9.25 4.56 -1.26
CA ASP A 29 8.84 5.69 -2.10
C ASP A 29 8.70 6.99 -1.28
N GLU A 30 9.13 8.11 -1.85
CA GLU A 30 9.14 9.40 -1.16
C GLU A 30 7.74 9.85 -0.72
N ASN A 31 6.70 9.57 -1.51
CA ASN A 31 5.32 9.91 -1.16
C ASN A 31 4.85 9.08 0.04
N ASN A 32 5.25 7.82 0.06
CA ASN A 32 4.83 6.87 1.08
C ASN A 32 5.62 7.06 2.38
N GLN A 33 6.87 7.52 2.33
CA GLN A 33 7.63 7.92 3.52
C GLN A 33 6.95 9.08 4.26
N ASP A 34 6.48 10.10 3.54
CA ASP A 34 5.73 11.22 4.14
C ASP A 34 4.44 10.73 4.81
N PHE A 35 3.69 9.83 4.14
CA PHE A 35 2.51 9.20 4.71
C PHE A 35 2.82 8.33 5.95
N LEU A 36 3.88 7.53 5.92
CA LEU A 36 4.28 6.68 7.05
C LEU A 36 4.70 7.52 8.25
N ASP A 37 5.42 8.62 8.03
CA ASP A 37 5.78 9.59 9.07
C ASP A 37 4.52 10.22 9.71
N GLU A 38 3.51 10.56 8.91
CA GLU A 38 2.22 11.04 9.44
C GLU A 38 1.54 10.00 10.34
N LEU A 39 1.55 8.72 9.95
CA LEU A 39 0.94 7.64 10.74
C LEU A 39 1.66 7.39 12.09
N VAL A 40 2.97 7.63 12.19
CA VAL A 40 3.73 7.44 13.45
C VAL A 40 3.21 8.32 14.58
N ASP A 41 2.72 9.51 14.26
CA ASP A 41 2.25 10.49 15.24
C ASP A 41 0.81 10.22 15.72
N LEU A 42 0.14 9.19 15.19
CA LEU A 42 -1.23 8.82 15.51
C LEU A 42 -1.32 7.68 16.54
N ASP A 43 -2.43 7.61 17.26
CA ASP A 43 -2.79 6.46 18.10
C ASP A 43 -3.27 5.28 17.23
N ASP A 44 -3.20 4.05 17.76
CA ASP A 44 -3.50 2.82 17.00
C ASP A 44 -4.85 2.84 16.26
N GLU A 45 -5.91 3.38 16.89
CA GLU A 45 -7.24 3.49 16.29
C GLU A 45 -7.25 4.45 15.09
N ASP A 46 -6.56 5.58 15.22
CA ASP A 46 -6.45 6.61 14.18
C ASP A 46 -5.53 6.15 13.03
N VAL A 47 -4.51 5.32 13.32
CA VAL A 47 -3.69 4.66 12.29
C VAL A 47 -4.54 3.74 11.42
N VAL A 48 -5.37 2.89 12.04
CA VAL A 48 -6.24 1.97 11.30
C VAL A 48 -7.28 2.73 10.46
N GLU A 49 -7.84 3.82 10.98
CA GLU A 49 -8.75 4.69 10.23
C GLU A 49 -8.03 5.34 9.03
N SER A 50 -6.83 5.89 9.24
CA SER A 50 -6.06 6.56 8.20
C SER A 50 -5.63 5.62 7.07
N VAL A 51 -5.21 4.40 7.41
CA VAL A 51 -4.88 3.36 6.42
C VAL A 51 -6.10 2.99 5.57
N ARG A 52 -7.28 2.89 6.20
CA ARG A 52 -8.53 2.65 5.48
C ARG A 52 -8.93 3.80 4.57
N ASP A 53 -8.85 5.02 5.07
CA ASP A 53 -9.20 6.20 4.30
C ASP A 53 -8.27 6.36 3.09
N ALA A 54 -6.97 6.08 3.24
CA ALA A 54 -6.03 6.07 2.13
C ALA A 54 -6.40 5.03 1.05
N CYS A 55 -6.79 3.81 1.44
CA CYS A 55 -7.25 2.79 0.49
C CYS A 55 -8.52 3.26 -0.26
N LEU A 56 -9.52 3.77 0.48
CA LEU A 56 -10.77 4.23 -0.11
C LEU A 56 -10.58 5.46 -1.00
N LEU A 57 -9.68 6.37 -0.63
CA LEU A 57 -9.36 7.56 -1.41
C LEU A 57 -8.70 7.18 -2.73
N ALA A 58 -7.74 6.26 -2.70
CA ALA A 58 -7.05 5.75 -3.89
C ALA A 58 -7.96 4.99 -4.85
N ALA A 59 -8.92 4.21 -4.33
CA ALA A 59 -9.95 3.54 -5.14
C ALA A 59 -10.94 4.54 -5.78
N GLY A 60 -10.93 5.80 -5.32
CA GLY A 60 -11.75 6.87 -5.86
C GLY A 60 -11.35 7.28 -7.29
N ASN A 61 -12.35 7.57 -8.12
CA ASN A 61 -12.17 7.92 -9.54
C ASN A 61 -11.44 9.27 -9.81
N ASN A 62 -11.01 9.99 -8.77
CA ASN A 62 -10.33 11.29 -8.90
C ASN A 62 -9.08 11.38 -8.01
N ALA A 63 -8.53 10.24 -7.58
CA ALA A 63 -7.28 10.17 -6.86
C ALA A 63 -6.13 10.68 -7.75
N ASN A 64 -5.25 11.49 -7.18
CA ASN A 64 -4.01 11.89 -7.80
C ASN A 64 -2.90 10.85 -7.55
N ASN A 65 -1.74 10.99 -8.22
CA ASN A 65 -0.66 9.99 -8.13
C ASN A 65 -0.16 9.76 -6.70
N VAL A 66 -0.13 10.79 -5.85
CA VAL A 66 0.29 10.68 -4.44
C VAL A 66 -0.75 9.90 -3.65
N GLU A 67 -2.04 10.22 -3.84
CA GLU A 67 -3.15 9.51 -3.19
C GLU A 67 -3.18 8.03 -3.60
N ILE A 68 -2.93 7.73 -4.88
CA ILE A 68 -2.82 6.36 -5.39
C ILE A 68 -1.63 5.63 -4.76
N SER A 69 -0.45 6.27 -4.72
CA SER A 69 0.76 5.69 -4.09
C SER A 69 0.53 5.38 -2.62
N ASN A 70 -0.02 6.33 -1.86
CA ASN A 70 -0.33 6.15 -0.45
C ASN A 70 -1.38 5.05 -0.24
N GLY A 71 -2.35 4.93 -1.15
CA GLY A 71 -3.31 3.82 -1.16
C GLY A 71 -2.64 2.46 -1.33
N TYR A 72 -1.63 2.34 -2.19
CA TYR A 72 -0.87 1.10 -2.34
C TYR A 72 -0.04 0.76 -1.09
N ALA A 73 0.60 1.76 -0.47
CA ALA A 73 1.28 1.56 0.81
C ALA A 73 0.29 1.11 1.90
N ALA A 74 -0.87 1.77 1.98
CA ALA A 74 -1.94 1.43 2.92
C ALA A 74 -2.51 0.03 2.70
N ALA A 75 -2.76 -0.37 1.44
CA ALA A 75 -3.23 -1.70 1.08
C ALA A 75 -2.20 -2.78 1.46
N THR A 76 -0.91 -2.47 1.30
CA THR A 76 0.19 -3.36 1.70
C THR A 76 0.25 -3.51 3.23
N ILE A 77 0.09 -2.42 3.99
CA ILE A 77 -0.03 -2.46 5.46
C ILE A 77 -1.22 -3.34 5.88
N ALA A 78 -2.39 -3.13 5.25
CA ALA A 78 -3.59 -3.91 5.54
C ALA A 78 -3.39 -5.41 5.28
N ALA A 79 -2.69 -5.78 4.20
CA ALA A 79 -2.35 -7.17 3.91
C ALA A 79 -1.39 -7.76 4.96
N ILE A 80 -0.38 -7.00 5.40
CA ILE A 80 0.53 -7.41 6.49
C ILE A 80 -0.26 -7.61 7.79
N TRP A 81 -1.20 -6.73 8.10
CA TRP A 81 -2.08 -6.90 9.26
C TRP A 81 -2.99 -8.13 9.14
N SER A 82 -3.35 -8.53 7.93
CA SER A 82 -4.07 -9.78 7.65
C SER A 82 -3.16 -11.02 7.61
N GLY A 83 -1.84 -10.85 7.77
CA GLY A 83 -0.87 -11.94 7.90
C GLY A 83 -0.01 -12.20 6.67
N ALA A 84 0.00 -11.29 5.69
CA ALA A 84 0.93 -11.38 4.57
C ALA A 84 2.39 -11.36 5.04
N PRO A 85 3.30 -12.12 4.42
CA PRO A 85 4.72 -12.00 4.66
C PRO A 85 5.24 -10.64 4.15
N PHE A 86 6.28 -10.11 4.80
CA PHE A 86 6.96 -8.87 4.41
C PHE A 86 8.48 -9.04 4.47
N PHE A 87 9.19 -8.21 3.72
CA PHE A 87 10.65 -8.23 3.55
C PHE A 87 11.32 -6.88 3.86
N ALA A 88 10.56 -5.79 3.93
CA ALA A 88 10.98 -4.42 4.26
C ALA A 88 11.35 -4.25 5.75
N GLY A 89 12.23 -5.11 6.27
CA GLY A 89 12.53 -5.20 7.70
C GLY A 89 13.14 -3.94 8.31
N GLU A 90 13.93 -3.18 7.54
CA GLU A 90 14.49 -1.89 7.99
C GLU A 90 13.38 -0.86 8.21
N ILE A 91 12.46 -0.74 7.25
CA ILE A 91 11.31 0.16 7.31
C ILE A 91 10.37 -0.24 8.43
N VAL A 92 10.01 -1.51 8.55
CA VAL A 92 9.15 -2.00 9.64
C VAL A 92 9.77 -1.77 11.02
N SER A 93 11.11 -1.69 11.10
CA SER A 93 11.80 -1.30 12.34
C SER A 93 11.67 0.19 12.65
N ALA A 94 11.58 1.05 11.63
CA ALA A 94 11.34 2.48 11.77
C ALA A 94 9.85 2.81 12.03
N TYR A 95 8.95 1.99 11.46
CA TYR A 95 7.49 2.15 11.52
C TYR A 95 6.82 0.90 12.14
N PRO A 96 6.86 0.71 13.48
CA PRO A 96 6.41 -0.53 14.12
C PRO A 96 4.93 -0.86 13.89
N PHE A 97 4.06 0.13 13.70
CA PHE A 97 2.62 -0.05 13.46
C PHE A 97 2.34 -0.96 12.26
N VAL A 98 3.24 -1.00 11.27
CA VAL A 98 3.13 -1.86 10.08
C VAL A 98 2.98 -3.35 10.47
N ARG A 99 3.57 -3.79 11.58
CA ARG A 99 3.45 -5.18 12.08
C ARG A 99 2.75 -5.32 13.43
N GLU A 100 2.63 -4.25 14.21
CA GLU A 100 2.11 -4.34 15.58
C GLU A 100 0.58 -4.39 15.65
N LEU A 101 -0.09 -3.95 14.59
CA LEU A 101 -1.55 -3.94 14.46
C LEU A 101 -2.10 -5.14 13.67
N VAL A 102 -1.40 -6.27 13.70
CA VAL A 102 -1.87 -7.53 13.09
C VAL A 102 -3.21 -7.95 13.69
N GLY A 103 -4.18 -8.22 12.81
CA GLY A 103 -5.56 -8.54 13.16
C GLY A 103 -6.49 -7.32 13.29
N SER A 104 -6.01 -6.11 13.02
CA SER A 104 -6.82 -4.88 13.06
C SER A 104 -7.61 -4.59 11.78
N SER A 105 -7.33 -5.31 10.69
CA SER A 105 -8.05 -5.16 9.42
C SER A 105 -9.51 -5.64 9.52
N ASP A 106 -10.45 -4.84 9.05
CA ASP A 106 -11.86 -5.22 8.90
C ASP A 106 -12.23 -5.46 7.43
N GLU A 107 -13.43 -6.02 7.20
CA GLU A 107 -13.90 -6.44 5.86
C GLU A 107 -13.80 -5.31 4.82
N GLN A 108 -14.18 -4.08 5.21
CA GLN A 108 -14.09 -2.93 4.33
C GLN A 108 -12.65 -2.60 3.94
N LEU A 109 -11.73 -2.62 4.90
CA LEU A 109 -10.31 -2.38 4.63
C LEU A 109 -9.74 -3.49 3.74
N THR A 110 -10.04 -4.76 4.03
CA THR A 110 -9.51 -5.89 3.26
C THR A 110 -10.02 -5.90 1.82
N GLU A 111 -11.31 -5.61 1.60
CA GLU A 111 -11.88 -5.52 0.26
C GLU A 111 -11.27 -4.37 -0.56
N ALA A 112 -11.14 -3.17 0.04
CA ALA A 112 -10.54 -2.03 -0.63
C ALA A 112 -9.06 -2.26 -0.98
N ALA A 113 -8.30 -2.86 -0.05
CA ALA A 113 -6.90 -3.21 -0.27
C ALA A 113 -6.74 -4.26 -1.38
N ALA A 114 -7.61 -5.28 -1.43
CA ALA A 114 -7.56 -6.33 -2.43
C ALA A 114 -7.89 -5.79 -3.83
N GLU A 115 -8.86 -4.88 -3.94
CA GLU A 115 -9.18 -4.20 -5.20
C GLU A 115 -7.96 -3.42 -5.73
N LEU A 116 -7.34 -2.60 -4.88
CA LEU A 116 -6.17 -1.80 -5.27
C LEU A 116 -4.99 -2.63 -5.73
N LEU A 117 -4.61 -3.65 -4.96
CA LEU A 117 -3.46 -4.50 -5.31
C LEU A 117 -3.77 -5.44 -6.47
N GLY A 118 -5.04 -5.84 -6.66
CA GLY A 118 -5.45 -6.76 -7.72
C GLY A 118 -5.50 -6.13 -9.10
N GLU A 119 -5.65 -4.80 -9.19
CA GLU A 119 -5.63 -4.05 -10.46
C GLU A 119 -4.21 -3.64 -10.91
N LEU A 120 -3.21 -3.83 -10.05
CA LEU A 120 -1.83 -3.46 -10.33
C LEU A 120 -1.15 -4.43 -11.31
N ASP A 121 -0.62 -3.88 -12.40
CA ASP A 121 0.25 -4.58 -13.35
C ASP A 121 1.70 -4.15 -13.08
N VAL A 122 2.38 -4.88 -12.20
CA VAL A 122 3.75 -4.61 -11.73
C VAL A 122 4.62 -5.86 -11.80
N ASP A 123 5.93 -5.69 -11.89
CA ASP A 123 6.89 -6.81 -11.97
C ASP A 123 7.12 -7.52 -10.62
N PHE A 124 6.49 -7.05 -9.54
CA PHE A 124 6.54 -7.66 -8.22
C PHE A 124 5.46 -8.73 -8.03
N ASP A 125 5.75 -9.73 -7.21
CA ASP A 125 4.79 -10.75 -6.82
C ASP A 125 3.85 -10.21 -5.72
N LEU A 126 2.60 -9.93 -6.08
CA LEU A 126 1.55 -9.46 -5.17
C LEU A 126 0.66 -10.59 -4.62
N ASP A 127 0.81 -11.82 -5.12
CA ASP A 127 -0.05 -12.95 -4.74
C ASP A 127 -0.08 -13.18 -3.21
N PRO A 128 1.05 -13.12 -2.47
CA PRO A 128 1.03 -13.31 -1.01
C PRO A 128 0.20 -12.27 -0.26
N PHE A 129 0.14 -11.03 -0.77
CA PHE A 129 -0.65 -9.95 -0.17
C PHE A 129 -2.13 -10.15 -0.49
N LEU A 130 -2.45 -10.49 -1.75
CA LEU A 130 -3.82 -10.75 -2.19
C LEU A 130 -4.42 -11.98 -1.51
N GLU A 131 -3.65 -13.06 -1.31
CA GLU A 131 -4.09 -14.24 -0.56
C GLU A 131 -4.42 -13.92 0.91
N ALA A 132 -3.66 -13.01 1.53
CA ALA A 132 -3.92 -12.61 2.92
C ALA A 132 -5.19 -11.76 3.07
N LEU A 133 -5.61 -11.06 2.02
CA LEU A 133 -6.78 -10.18 2.01
C LEU A 133 -8.10 -10.91 1.65
N SER A 134 -8.04 -12.19 1.26
CA SER A 134 -9.18 -12.99 0.75
C SER A 134 -9.86 -13.90 1.78
#